data_AF-A0A2M7QJ67-F1
#
_entry.id   AF-A0A2M7QJ67-F1
#
_cell.length_a   1.000
_cell.length_b   1.000
_cell.length_c   1.000
_cell.angle_alpha   90.00
_cell.angle_beta   90.00
_cell.angle_gamma   90.00
#
_symmetry.space_group_name_H-M   'P 1'
#
loop_
_entity.id
_entity.type
_entity.pdbx_description
1 polymer ?
#
loop_
_entity_poly.entity_id
_entity_poly.type
_entity_poly.pdbx_seq_one_letter_code
_entity_poly.pdbx_strand_id
1 'polypeptide(L)'
;MKKITLIFYILLIFILAFYSYALIDPNITFFQHPLWVMFRDPLVQFGYYNREGSWWTYFILVILLFLFSFFAVRFYKKINIVKLSCVIGGILLFSYPFLSHDFFNYMFDARILTYYGKNPYLFKALDFPADKWTRFMHWTHRTYPYGPIFLILSLVPSFLGFGKFTLTFILFKATFIGLYIISVVLLSRLNKKWAVMFATHPLIIIEGLVSSHNDMVALSFAIIGIYFLYKNKNKWGRILFLLSLGIKYLSFPVFFVRAPIPKGFLSFLKNIKNKILNHSSKTLLDRLRNNQNVMLFALQIGIILYVSFVGEIQPWYFLGLLAFTPFLSEFINKLWIFFFGLLISYYPYIRFGGWDTVDKVNLKHLIIIIFFGINLLYFFLYYFRLKKVKA
;
A
#
# COMPACT_ATOMS: atom_id res chain seq x y z
N MET A 1 23.53 7.23 -4.51
CA MET A 1 23.31 5.95 -5.22
C MET A 1 24.14 5.93 -6.48
N LYS A 2 25.01 4.93 -6.62
CA LYS A 2 25.70 4.64 -7.88
C LYS A 2 24.71 3.91 -8.82
N LYS A 3 24.93 3.93 -10.13
CA LYS A 3 24.09 3.18 -11.11
C LYS A 3 23.93 1.71 -10.70
N ILE A 4 25.00 1.10 -10.20
CA ILE A 4 25.06 -0.28 -9.69
C ILE A 4 23.99 -0.57 -8.63
N THR A 5 23.81 0.31 -7.65
CA THR A 5 22.81 0.10 -6.58
C THR A 5 21.38 0.06 -7.13
N LEU A 6 21.09 0.83 -8.17
CA LEU A 6 19.78 0.83 -8.82
C LEU A 6 19.52 -0.48 -9.59
N ILE A 7 20.55 -1.01 -10.24
CA ILE A 7 20.49 -2.30 -10.95
C ILE A 7 20.19 -3.43 -9.95
N PHE A 8 20.90 -3.47 -8.82
CA PHE A 8 20.63 -4.45 -7.77
C PHE A 8 19.20 -4.40 -7.24
N TYR A 9 18.60 -3.21 -7.15
CA TYR A 9 17.20 -3.10 -6.73
C TYR A 9 16.22 -3.55 -7.80
N ILE A 10 16.47 -3.24 -9.07
CA ILE A 10 15.65 -3.75 -10.16
C ILE A 10 15.69 -5.29 -10.17
N LEU A 11 16.88 -5.87 -9.97
CA LEU A 11 17.04 -7.32 -9.80
C LEU A 11 16.29 -7.83 -8.56
N LEU A 12 16.35 -7.12 -7.43
CA LEU A 12 15.59 -7.47 -6.22
C LEU A 12 14.07 -7.49 -6.48
N ILE A 13 13.55 -6.50 -7.20
CA ILE A 13 12.13 -6.43 -7.56
C ILE A 13 11.75 -7.56 -8.53
N PHE A 14 12.64 -7.93 -9.45
CA PHE A 14 12.46 -9.08 -10.32
C PHE A 14 12.44 -10.40 -9.54
N ILE A 15 13.38 -10.59 -8.60
CA ILE A 15 13.40 -11.76 -7.73
C ILE A 15 12.14 -11.81 -6.86
N LEU A 16 11.65 -10.68 -6.35
CA LEU A 16 10.38 -10.63 -5.62
C LEU A 16 9.20 -11.04 -6.51
N ALA A 17 9.13 -10.54 -7.75
CA ALA A 17 8.08 -10.92 -8.69
C ALA A 17 8.12 -12.43 -8.98
N PHE A 18 9.31 -13.00 -9.14
CA PHE A 18 9.48 -14.44 -9.33
C PHE A 18 9.11 -15.25 -8.07
N TYR A 19 9.63 -14.87 -6.90
CA TYR A 19 9.32 -15.48 -5.60
C TYR A 19 7.83 -15.44 -5.28
N SER A 20 7.10 -14.42 -5.75
CA SER A 20 5.66 -14.34 -5.51
C SER A 20 4.89 -15.56 -6.04
N TYR A 21 5.43 -16.31 -6.99
CA TYR A 21 4.82 -17.55 -7.47
C TYR A 21 5.15 -18.78 -6.60
N ALA A 22 6.00 -18.67 -5.58
CA ALA A 22 6.33 -19.79 -4.69
C ALA A 22 5.10 -20.29 -3.91
N LEU A 23 4.20 -19.37 -3.54
CA LEU A 23 2.94 -19.68 -2.86
C LEU A 23 1.73 -19.49 -3.79
N ILE A 24 1.90 -19.81 -5.08
CA ILE A 24 0.78 -19.84 -6.03
C ILE A 24 -0.18 -20.98 -5.71
N ASP A 25 -1.48 -20.70 -5.81
CA ASP A 25 -2.50 -21.74 -5.70
C ASP A 25 -2.33 -22.77 -6.84
N PRO A 26 -2.16 -24.07 -6.53
CA PRO A 26 -1.93 -25.10 -7.55
C PRO A 26 -3.07 -25.21 -8.59
N ASN A 27 -4.28 -24.79 -8.25
CA ASN A 27 -5.45 -24.82 -9.16
C ASN A 27 -5.45 -23.67 -10.17
N ILE A 28 -4.52 -22.71 -10.08
CA ILE A 28 -4.39 -21.61 -11.03
C ILE A 28 -3.62 -22.05 -12.27
N THR A 29 -4.15 -21.66 -13.44
CA THR A 29 -3.53 -21.85 -14.74
C THR A 29 -3.67 -20.57 -15.55
N PHE A 30 -2.59 -19.81 -15.72
CA PHE A 30 -2.60 -18.58 -16.52
C PHE A 30 -2.64 -18.86 -18.03
N PHE A 31 -2.00 -19.94 -18.47
CA PHE A 31 -2.01 -20.36 -19.86
C PHE A 31 -1.85 -21.88 -19.96
N GLN A 32 -2.54 -22.49 -20.91
CA GLN A 32 -2.55 -23.93 -21.14
C GLN A 32 -1.34 -24.32 -22.00
N HIS A 33 -0.15 -24.32 -21.40
CA HIS A 33 1.10 -24.68 -22.09
C HIS A 33 2.06 -25.41 -21.13
N PRO A 34 2.84 -26.41 -21.58
CA PRO A 34 3.80 -27.12 -20.73
C PRO A 34 4.80 -26.21 -20.00
N LEU A 35 5.19 -25.10 -20.63
CA LEU A 35 6.06 -24.09 -20.01
C LEU A 35 5.48 -23.49 -18.72
N TRP A 36 4.15 -23.41 -18.58
CA TRP A 36 3.52 -22.97 -17.33
C TRP A 36 3.85 -23.94 -16.19
N VAL A 37 3.71 -25.24 -16.46
CA VAL A 37 3.95 -26.30 -15.49
C VAL A 37 5.44 -26.36 -15.12
N MET A 38 6.32 -26.30 -16.11
CA MET A 38 7.77 -26.24 -15.90
C MET A 38 8.22 -25.04 -15.06
N PHE A 39 7.54 -23.91 -15.19
CA PHE A 39 7.78 -22.72 -14.37
C PHE A 39 7.19 -22.84 -12.97
N ARG A 40 5.92 -23.23 -12.86
CA ARG A 40 5.12 -23.24 -11.63
C ARG A 40 5.58 -24.32 -10.66
N ASP A 41 5.81 -25.53 -11.13
CA ASP A 41 5.98 -26.70 -10.25
C ASP A 41 7.22 -26.60 -9.35
N PRO A 42 8.42 -26.18 -9.84
CA PRO A 42 9.58 -25.96 -8.97
C PRO A 42 9.33 -24.91 -7.89
N LEU A 43 8.54 -23.87 -8.22
CA LEU A 43 8.17 -22.80 -7.29
C LEU A 43 7.19 -23.29 -6.23
N VAL A 44 6.19 -24.08 -6.61
CA VAL A 44 5.26 -24.74 -5.67
C VAL A 44 6.02 -25.71 -4.76
N GLN A 45 6.95 -26.50 -5.31
CA GLN A 45 7.82 -27.37 -4.53
C GLN A 45 8.62 -26.57 -3.49
N PHE A 46 9.23 -25.46 -3.92
CA PHE A 46 9.96 -24.58 -3.02
C PHE A 46 9.07 -23.95 -1.95
N GLY A 47 7.91 -23.40 -2.31
CA GLY A 47 7.07 -22.66 -1.37
C GLY A 47 6.26 -23.53 -0.41
N TYR A 48 5.69 -24.65 -0.88
CA TYR A 48 4.81 -25.51 -0.08
C TYR A 48 5.54 -26.66 0.62
N TYR A 49 6.62 -27.18 0.02
CA TYR A 49 7.34 -28.35 0.54
C TYR A 49 8.69 -28.00 1.16
N ASN A 50 9.30 -26.87 0.78
CA ASN A 50 10.46 -26.28 1.48
C ASN A 50 10.08 -24.95 2.17
N ARG A 51 9.10 -25.00 3.06
CA ARG A 51 8.57 -23.80 3.77
C ARG A 51 9.62 -23.04 4.55
N GLU A 52 10.62 -23.72 5.09
CA GLU A 52 11.73 -23.08 5.80
C GLU A 52 12.61 -22.25 4.86
N GLY A 53 13.02 -22.82 3.73
CA GLY A 53 13.75 -22.08 2.69
C GLY A 53 12.93 -20.93 2.11
N SER A 54 11.63 -21.15 1.90
CA SER A 54 10.70 -20.11 1.43
C SER A 54 10.60 -18.94 2.41
N TRP A 55 10.48 -19.23 3.72
CA TRP A 55 10.47 -18.20 4.76
C TRP A 55 11.77 -17.39 4.77
N TRP A 56 12.94 -18.05 4.80
CA TRP A 56 14.22 -17.34 4.83
C TRP A 56 14.41 -16.46 3.59
N THR A 57 13.96 -16.95 2.43
CA THR A 57 13.98 -16.17 1.17
C THR A 57 13.11 -14.93 1.30
N TYR A 58 11.85 -15.07 1.76
CA TYR A 58 10.97 -13.92 2.00
C TYR A 58 11.57 -12.94 3.00
N PHE A 59 12.08 -13.43 4.13
CA PHE A 59 12.68 -12.60 5.17
C PHE A 59 13.87 -11.78 4.64
N ILE A 60 14.76 -12.41 3.86
CA ILE A 60 15.89 -11.73 3.21
C ILE A 60 15.38 -10.69 2.20
N LEU A 61 14.37 -11.02 1.38
CA LEU A 61 13.77 -10.07 0.44
C LEU A 61 13.21 -8.85 1.17
N VAL A 62 12.49 -9.04 2.28
CA VAL A 62 11.96 -7.94 3.09
C VAL A 62 13.12 -7.08 3.64
N ILE A 63 14.16 -7.68 4.23
CA ILE A 63 15.33 -6.93 4.72
C ILE A 63 15.95 -6.09 3.60
N LEU A 64 16.20 -6.70 2.43
CA LEU A 64 16.83 -6.02 1.30
C LEU A 64 15.94 -4.88 0.75
N LEU A 65 14.61 -5.05 0.74
CA LEU A 65 13.67 -4.01 0.34
C LEU A 65 13.73 -2.81 1.30
N PHE A 66 13.76 -3.05 2.61
CA PHE A 66 13.94 -1.98 3.60
C PHE A 66 15.30 -1.31 3.42
N LEU A 67 16.41 -2.07 3.41
CA LEU A 67 17.75 -1.50 3.23
C LEU A 67 17.82 -0.63 1.96
N PHE A 68 17.33 -1.12 0.83
CA PHE A 68 17.32 -0.34 -0.39
C PHE A 68 16.48 0.92 -0.24
N SER A 69 15.26 0.81 0.28
CA SER A 69 14.38 1.95 0.48
C SER A 69 15.06 3.01 1.38
N PHE A 70 15.81 2.58 2.40
CA PHE A 70 16.50 3.48 3.33
C PHE A 70 17.57 4.29 2.59
N PHE A 71 18.39 3.58 1.80
CA PHE A 71 19.41 4.21 0.97
C PHE A 71 18.79 5.07 -0.14
N ALA A 72 17.67 4.66 -0.73
CA ALA A 72 16.96 5.41 -1.75
C ALA A 72 16.49 6.76 -1.19
N VAL A 73 15.88 6.76 0.00
CA VAL A 73 15.45 7.98 0.69
C VAL A 73 16.65 8.87 1.05
N ARG A 74 17.78 8.30 1.50
CA ARG A 74 19.01 9.07 1.79
C ARG A 74 19.61 9.71 0.54
N PHE A 75 19.55 9.03 -0.60
CA PHE A 75 20.12 9.48 -1.88
C PHE A 75 19.08 9.96 -2.89
N TYR A 76 17.90 10.37 -2.44
CA TYR A 76 16.73 10.67 -3.28
C TYR A 76 17.02 11.62 -4.44
N LYS A 77 17.91 12.60 -4.26
CA LYS A 77 18.28 13.58 -5.30
C LYS A 77 18.85 12.91 -6.56
N LYS A 78 19.53 11.78 -6.43
CA LYS A 78 20.21 11.08 -7.53
C LYS A 78 19.31 10.10 -8.30
N ILE A 79 18.06 9.92 -7.89
CA ILE A 79 17.15 8.91 -8.45
C ILE A 79 16.17 9.57 -9.42
N ASN A 80 16.01 9.05 -10.64
CA ASN A 80 14.85 9.39 -11.45
C ASN A 80 13.67 8.50 -11.00
N ILE A 81 12.89 9.00 -10.05
CA ILE A 81 11.88 8.19 -9.37
C ILE A 81 10.70 7.81 -10.26
N VAL A 82 10.35 8.66 -11.22
CA VAL A 82 9.28 8.35 -12.19
C VAL A 82 9.72 7.18 -13.07
N LYS A 83 10.92 7.25 -13.66
CA LYS A 83 11.46 6.14 -14.45
C LYS A 83 11.56 4.85 -13.62
N LEU A 84 12.06 4.96 -12.39
CA LEU A 84 12.16 3.81 -11.49
C LEU A 84 10.77 3.22 -11.17
N SER A 85 9.77 4.05 -10.88
CA SER A 85 8.40 3.58 -10.61
C SER A 85 7.76 2.87 -11.80
N CYS A 86 8.04 3.32 -13.04
CA CYS A 86 7.59 2.61 -14.23
C CYS A 86 8.27 1.24 -14.37
N VAL A 87 9.57 1.14 -14.06
CA VAL A 87 10.29 -0.15 -14.09
C VAL A 87 9.76 -1.10 -13.00
N ILE A 88 9.59 -0.61 -11.77
CA ILE A 88 8.98 -1.39 -10.67
C ILE A 88 7.60 -1.88 -11.10
N GLY A 89 6.75 -0.97 -11.60
CA GLY A 89 5.41 -1.29 -12.07
C GLY A 89 5.41 -2.32 -13.19
N GLY A 90 6.27 -2.15 -14.20
CA GLY A 90 6.37 -3.09 -15.33
C GLY A 90 6.77 -4.50 -14.90
N ILE A 91 7.66 -4.64 -13.92
CA ILE A 91 8.05 -5.95 -13.37
C ILE A 91 6.92 -6.54 -12.53
N LEU A 92 6.36 -5.76 -11.59
CA LEU A 92 5.33 -6.22 -10.66
C LEU A 92 3.94 -6.39 -11.30
N LEU A 93 3.76 -5.93 -12.54
CA LEU A 93 2.57 -6.22 -13.36
C LEU A 93 2.32 -7.72 -13.44
N PHE A 94 3.40 -8.50 -13.51
CA PHE A 94 3.37 -9.95 -13.63
C PHE A 94 3.57 -10.68 -12.30
N SER A 95 3.54 -10.00 -11.15
CA SER A 95 3.67 -10.67 -9.85
C SER A 95 2.35 -11.30 -9.40
N TYR A 96 2.44 -12.38 -8.63
CA TYR A 96 1.32 -13.09 -8.04
C TYR A 96 0.98 -12.58 -6.62
N PRO A 97 -0.30 -12.40 -6.24
CA PRO A 97 -0.70 -11.92 -4.90
C PRO A 97 -0.60 -13.03 -3.84
N PHE A 98 0.63 -13.37 -3.46
CA PHE A 98 0.93 -14.58 -2.68
C PHE A 98 0.60 -14.52 -1.19
N LEU A 99 0.32 -13.33 -0.65
CA LEU A 99 0.02 -13.12 0.77
C LEU A 99 -1.49 -12.96 1.05
N SER A 100 -2.31 -12.83 0.01
CA SER A 100 -3.76 -12.70 0.15
C SER A 100 -4.51 -13.10 -1.12
N HIS A 101 -5.68 -13.71 -0.95
CA HIS A 101 -6.59 -14.08 -2.04
C HIS A 101 -7.62 -12.98 -2.37
N ASP A 102 -7.59 -11.84 -1.66
CA ASP A 102 -8.52 -10.74 -1.86
C ASP A 102 -8.53 -10.23 -3.30
N PHE A 103 -7.38 -10.23 -3.97
CA PHE A 103 -7.27 -9.81 -5.36
C PHE A 103 -8.20 -10.60 -6.30
N PHE A 104 -8.31 -11.92 -6.10
CA PHE A 104 -9.20 -12.77 -6.89
C PHE A 104 -10.67 -12.52 -6.55
N ASN A 105 -10.98 -12.21 -5.28
CA ASN A 105 -12.32 -11.76 -4.90
C ASN A 105 -12.70 -10.47 -5.61
N TYR A 106 -11.80 -9.48 -5.69
CA TYR A 106 -12.10 -8.23 -6.41
C TYR A 106 -12.43 -8.47 -7.88
N MET A 107 -11.69 -9.37 -8.53
CA MET A 107 -11.93 -9.76 -9.91
C MET A 107 -13.29 -10.42 -10.08
N PHE A 108 -13.63 -11.35 -9.18
CA PHE A 108 -14.90 -12.08 -9.26
C PHE A 108 -16.10 -11.20 -8.88
N ASP A 109 -15.97 -10.36 -7.85
CA ASP A 109 -17.00 -9.41 -7.42
C ASP A 109 -17.40 -8.49 -8.59
N ALA A 110 -16.44 -8.00 -9.37
CA ALA A 110 -16.71 -7.23 -10.58
C ALA A 110 -17.35 -8.10 -11.70
N ARG A 111 -16.90 -9.35 -11.84
CA ARG A 111 -17.40 -10.33 -12.81
C ARG A 111 -18.87 -10.68 -12.59
N ILE A 112 -19.34 -10.73 -11.34
CA ILE A 112 -20.76 -10.93 -11.02
C ILE A 112 -21.63 -9.91 -11.78
N LEU A 113 -21.18 -8.66 -11.88
CA LEU A 113 -21.88 -7.65 -12.64
C LEU A 113 -21.59 -7.71 -14.14
N THR A 114 -20.31 -7.75 -14.55
CA THR A 114 -19.94 -7.60 -15.97
C THR A 114 -20.21 -8.85 -16.82
N TYR A 115 -20.19 -10.04 -16.24
CA TYR A 115 -20.40 -11.30 -16.94
C TYR A 115 -21.78 -11.90 -16.66
N TYR A 116 -22.23 -11.88 -15.39
CA TYR A 116 -23.51 -12.47 -15.00
C TYR A 116 -24.68 -11.48 -14.96
N GLY A 117 -24.42 -10.17 -15.07
CA GLY A 117 -25.47 -9.15 -14.99
C GLY A 117 -26.16 -9.07 -13.63
N LYS A 118 -25.52 -9.57 -12.56
CA LYS A 118 -26.06 -9.62 -11.20
C LYS A 118 -25.39 -8.60 -10.29
N ASN A 119 -26.06 -8.26 -9.20
CA ASN A 119 -25.53 -7.30 -8.23
C ASN A 119 -24.62 -8.00 -7.21
N PRO A 120 -23.31 -7.70 -7.13
CA PRO A 120 -22.38 -8.34 -6.19
C PRO A 120 -22.64 -7.98 -4.71
N TYR A 121 -23.50 -7.00 -4.43
CA TYR A 121 -24.00 -6.76 -3.06
C TYR A 121 -25.05 -7.79 -2.62
N LEU A 122 -25.66 -8.51 -3.57
CA LEU A 122 -26.72 -9.50 -3.31
C LEU A 122 -26.28 -10.94 -3.63
N PHE A 123 -25.34 -11.10 -4.56
CA PHE A 123 -24.83 -12.40 -4.99
C PHE A 123 -23.37 -12.58 -4.57
N LYS A 124 -23.01 -13.83 -4.25
CA LYS A 124 -21.67 -14.26 -3.85
C LYS A 124 -21.08 -15.21 -4.89
N ALA A 125 -19.78 -15.48 -4.82
CA ALA A 125 -19.12 -16.36 -5.79
C ALA A 125 -19.68 -17.79 -5.79
N LEU A 126 -20.09 -18.31 -4.62
CA LEU A 126 -20.72 -19.64 -4.51
C LEU A 126 -22.07 -19.77 -5.23
N ASP A 127 -22.72 -18.67 -5.60
CA ASP A 127 -23.96 -18.72 -6.38
C ASP A 127 -23.70 -19.09 -7.87
N PHE A 128 -22.43 -19.17 -8.27
CA PHE A 128 -21.97 -19.51 -9.62
C PHE A 128 -21.02 -20.71 -9.61
N PRO A 129 -21.44 -21.90 -9.13
CA PRO A 129 -20.55 -23.04 -8.90
C PRO A 129 -19.92 -23.63 -10.18
N ALA A 130 -20.52 -23.37 -11.35
CA ALA A 130 -19.96 -23.77 -12.64
C ALA A 130 -18.77 -22.90 -13.09
N ASP A 131 -18.54 -21.74 -12.45
CA ASP A 131 -17.43 -20.86 -12.80
C ASP A 131 -16.10 -21.43 -12.30
N LYS A 132 -15.19 -21.70 -13.23
CA LYS A 132 -13.89 -22.30 -12.95
C LYS A 132 -12.98 -21.45 -12.06
N TRP A 133 -13.25 -20.14 -11.89
CA TRP A 133 -12.44 -19.25 -11.05
C TRP A 133 -12.63 -19.54 -9.56
N THR A 134 -13.78 -20.10 -9.17
CA THR A 134 -14.10 -20.43 -7.77
C THR A 134 -13.13 -21.45 -7.14
N ARG A 135 -12.40 -22.23 -7.96
CA ARG A 135 -11.49 -23.32 -7.53
C ARG A 135 -10.21 -22.86 -6.83
N PHE A 136 -9.82 -21.60 -6.97
CA PHE A 136 -8.60 -21.03 -6.34
C PHE A 136 -8.90 -19.78 -5.49
N MET A 137 -10.18 -19.41 -5.41
CA MET A 137 -10.62 -18.26 -4.63
C MET A 137 -10.86 -18.66 -3.18
N HIS A 138 -10.62 -17.72 -2.27
CA HIS A 138 -11.04 -17.82 -0.88
C HIS A 138 -12.16 -16.81 -0.62
N TRP A 139 -12.88 -16.91 0.51
CA TRP A 139 -14.00 -16.00 0.83
C TRP A 139 -15.16 -16.04 -0.20
N THR A 140 -15.36 -17.17 -0.87
CA THR A 140 -16.40 -17.34 -1.90
C THR A 140 -17.84 -17.26 -1.35
N HIS A 141 -17.99 -17.36 -0.02
CA HIS A 141 -19.28 -17.36 0.67
C HIS A 141 -19.83 -15.97 1.01
N ARG A 142 -19.04 -14.90 0.89
CA ARG A 142 -19.48 -13.52 1.21
C ARG A 142 -19.91 -12.76 -0.04
N THR A 143 -20.80 -11.80 0.15
CA THR A 143 -21.08 -10.75 -0.83
C THR A 143 -20.00 -9.66 -0.78
N TYR A 144 -20.06 -8.68 -1.69
CA TYR A 144 -19.10 -7.60 -1.79
C TYR A 144 -19.14 -6.67 -0.55
N PRO A 145 -18.04 -6.55 0.23
CA PRO A 145 -18.02 -5.87 1.52
C PRO A 145 -17.42 -4.45 1.45
N TYR A 146 -17.00 -4.00 0.27
CA TYR A 146 -16.28 -2.74 0.11
C TYR A 146 -17.20 -1.61 -0.38
N GLY A 147 -16.67 -0.39 -0.36
CA GLY A 147 -17.41 0.77 -0.85
C GLY A 147 -17.63 0.73 -2.37
N PRO A 148 -18.66 1.44 -2.86
CA PRO A 148 -19.10 1.38 -4.26
C PRO A 148 -18.07 1.93 -5.25
N ILE A 149 -17.19 2.85 -4.81
CA ILE A 149 -16.19 3.45 -5.71
C ILE A 149 -15.19 2.41 -6.18
N PHE A 150 -14.78 1.47 -5.33
CA PHE A 150 -13.86 0.41 -5.74
C PHE A 150 -14.53 -0.57 -6.73
N LEU A 151 -15.83 -0.83 -6.57
CA LEU A 151 -16.58 -1.67 -7.49
C LEU A 151 -16.64 -1.01 -8.88
N ILE A 152 -17.03 0.26 -8.95
CA ILE A 152 -17.11 1.01 -10.21
C ILE A 152 -15.76 0.99 -10.95
N LEU A 153 -14.66 1.16 -10.21
CA LEU A 153 -13.32 1.10 -10.79
C LEU A 153 -12.94 -0.31 -11.27
N SER A 154 -13.35 -1.36 -10.57
CA SER A 154 -13.06 -2.75 -10.94
C SER A 154 -13.90 -3.26 -12.11
N LEU A 155 -15.03 -2.61 -12.43
CA LEU A 155 -15.84 -2.94 -13.62
C LEU A 155 -15.05 -2.75 -14.91
N VAL A 156 -14.20 -1.73 -15.01
CA VAL A 156 -13.43 -1.42 -16.23
C VAL A 156 -12.49 -2.58 -16.62
N PRO A 157 -11.53 -3.01 -15.77
CA PRO A 157 -10.67 -4.13 -16.10
C PRO A 157 -11.43 -5.47 -16.18
N SER A 158 -12.56 -5.61 -15.47
CA SER A 158 -13.40 -6.80 -15.58
C SER A 158 -14.09 -6.91 -16.95
N PHE A 159 -14.72 -5.83 -17.41
CA PHE A 159 -15.39 -5.74 -18.71
C PHE A 159 -14.41 -5.93 -19.87
N LEU A 160 -13.29 -5.19 -19.85
CA LEU A 160 -12.23 -5.30 -20.86
C LEU A 160 -11.49 -6.65 -20.84
N GLY A 161 -11.68 -7.45 -19.78
CA GLY A 161 -11.15 -8.80 -19.70
C GLY A 161 -11.90 -9.81 -20.56
N PHE A 162 -13.08 -9.47 -21.08
CA PHE A 162 -13.93 -10.35 -21.92
C PHE A 162 -14.13 -11.75 -21.31
N GLY A 163 -14.25 -11.80 -19.98
CA GLY A 163 -14.39 -13.04 -19.22
C GLY A 163 -13.15 -13.95 -19.16
N LYS A 164 -12.00 -13.54 -19.74
CA LYS A 164 -10.74 -14.30 -19.72
C LYS A 164 -9.91 -13.97 -18.48
N PHE A 165 -9.63 -14.97 -17.66
CA PHE A 165 -8.93 -14.83 -16.37
C PHE A 165 -7.62 -14.05 -16.46
N THR A 166 -6.70 -14.49 -17.31
CA THR A 166 -5.34 -13.91 -17.43
C THR A 166 -5.36 -12.46 -17.90
N LEU A 167 -6.25 -12.14 -18.85
CA LEU A 167 -6.41 -10.77 -19.32
C LEU A 167 -6.99 -9.88 -18.22
N THR A 168 -8.07 -10.33 -17.56
CA THR A 168 -8.64 -9.61 -16.41
C THR A 168 -7.59 -9.40 -15.31
N PHE A 169 -6.80 -10.43 -14.98
CA PHE A 169 -5.72 -10.35 -13.99
C PHE A 169 -4.73 -9.23 -14.32
N ILE A 170 -4.20 -9.21 -15.55
CA ILE A 170 -3.23 -8.20 -15.99
C ILE A 170 -3.85 -6.80 -15.99
N LEU A 171 -5.10 -6.65 -16.44
CA LEU A 171 -5.80 -5.37 -16.46
C LEU A 171 -6.05 -4.81 -15.05
N PHE A 172 -6.45 -5.67 -14.10
CA PHE A 172 -6.55 -5.28 -12.70
C PHE A 172 -5.19 -4.84 -12.16
N LYS A 173 -4.12 -5.64 -12.34
CA LYS A 173 -2.75 -5.26 -11.92
C LYS A 173 -2.33 -3.92 -12.53
N ALA A 174 -2.63 -3.70 -13.81
CA ALA A 174 -2.34 -2.44 -14.50
C ALA A 174 -3.06 -1.24 -13.89
N THR A 175 -4.31 -1.40 -13.42
CA THR A 175 -5.03 -0.32 -12.72
C THR A 175 -4.32 0.10 -11.43
N PHE A 176 -3.87 -0.86 -10.62
CA PHE A 176 -3.12 -0.59 -9.38
C PHE A 176 -1.78 0.09 -9.67
N ILE A 177 -1.05 -0.42 -10.66
CA ILE A 177 0.24 0.15 -11.08
C ILE A 177 0.08 1.57 -11.66
N GLY A 178 -0.97 1.80 -12.46
CA GLY A 178 -1.27 3.13 -13.01
C GLY A 178 -1.50 4.15 -11.90
N LEU A 179 -2.32 3.82 -10.91
CA LEU A 179 -2.58 4.67 -9.75
C LEU A 179 -1.34 4.90 -8.87
N TYR A 180 -0.51 3.87 -8.70
CA TYR A 180 0.80 3.99 -8.06
C TYR A 180 1.71 4.97 -8.81
N ILE A 181 1.89 4.82 -10.12
CA ILE A 181 2.75 5.69 -10.94
C ILE A 181 2.23 7.12 -10.91
N ILE A 182 0.91 7.34 -11.04
CA ILE A 182 0.29 8.67 -10.93
C ILE A 182 0.64 9.28 -9.56
N SER A 183 0.48 8.52 -8.47
CA SER A 183 0.81 8.98 -7.11
C SER A 183 2.28 9.38 -6.98
N VAL A 184 3.20 8.57 -7.53
CA VAL A 184 4.64 8.88 -7.54
C VAL A 184 4.95 10.13 -8.35
N VAL A 185 4.37 10.27 -9.55
CA VAL A 185 4.54 11.46 -10.40
C VAL A 185 4.07 12.71 -9.67
N LEU A 186 2.86 12.69 -9.09
CA LEU A 186 2.31 13.85 -8.41
C LEU A 186 3.09 14.21 -7.14
N LEU A 187 3.50 13.21 -6.35
CA LEU A 187 4.41 13.44 -5.22
C LEU A 187 5.74 14.02 -5.68
N SER A 188 6.30 13.58 -6.81
CA SER A 188 7.60 14.07 -7.31
C SER A 188 7.55 15.55 -7.70
N ARG A 189 6.37 16.01 -8.15
CA ARG A 189 6.07 17.42 -8.44
C ARG A 189 5.92 18.28 -7.18
N LEU A 190 5.66 17.68 -6.01
CA LEU A 190 5.61 18.38 -4.73
C LEU A 190 6.97 18.34 -4.03
N ASN A 191 7.52 17.14 -3.89
CA ASN A 191 8.79 16.88 -3.23
C ASN A 191 9.36 15.53 -3.66
N LYS A 192 10.55 15.55 -4.27
CA LYS A 192 11.24 14.35 -4.74
C LYS A 192 11.52 13.33 -3.62
N LYS A 193 11.79 13.77 -2.39
CA LYS A 193 12.04 12.88 -1.26
C LYS A 193 10.78 12.10 -0.88
N TRP A 194 9.61 12.76 -0.86
CA TRP A 194 8.33 12.10 -0.57
C TRP A 194 7.97 11.06 -1.63
N ALA A 195 8.21 11.39 -2.90
CA ALA A 195 8.00 10.46 -3.99
C ALA A 195 8.89 9.22 -3.87
N VAL A 196 10.17 9.38 -3.53
CA VAL A 196 11.08 8.24 -3.29
C VAL A 196 10.64 7.43 -2.08
N MET A 197 10.33 8.09 -0.95
CA MET A 197 9.81 7.41 0.24
C MET A 197 8.59 6.55 -0.06
N PHE A 198 7.63 7.07 -0.83
CA PHE A 198 6.42 6.34 -1.22
C PHE A 198 6.72 5.22 -2.21
N ALA A 199 7.43 5.54 -3.30
CA ALA A 199 7.68 4.63 -4.41
C ALA A 199 8.47 3.38 -4.00
N THR A 200 9.43 3.52 -3.09
CA THR A 200 10.28 2.41 -2.63
C THR A 200 9.84 1.84 -1.30
N HIS A 201 8.72 2.29 -0.71
CA HIS A 201 8.28 1.79 0.59
C HIS A 201 7.97 0.28 0.50
N PRO A 202 8.59 -0.60 1.31
CA PRO A 202 8.35 -2.04 1.20
C PRO A 202 6.88 -2.44 1.35
N LEU A 203 6.13 -1.75 2.22
CA LEU A 203 4.68 -1.96 2.35
C LEU A 203 3.90 -1.61 1.05
N ILE A 204 4.30 -0.56 0.32
CA ILE A 204 3.68 -0.22 -0.98
C ILE A 204 4.00 -1.30 -2.02
N ILE A 205 5.25 -1.76 -2.03
CA ILE A 205 5.70 -2.79 -2.97
C ILE A 205 4.95 -4.11 -2.72
N ILE A 206 4.92 -4.59 -1.48
CA ILE A 206 4.33 -5.90 -1.15
C ILE A 206 2.80 -5.80 -1.10
N GLU A 207 2.23 -5.01 -0.18
CA GLU A 207 0.77 -4.95 0.00
C GLU A 207 0.06 -4.22 -1.15
N GLY A 208 0.69 -3.17 -1.67
CA GLY A 208 0.07 -2.31 -2.67
C GLY A 208 0.21 -2.79 -4.10
N LEU A 209 1.36 -3.35 -4.48
CA LEU A 209 1.63 -3.78 -5.86
C LEU A 209 1.64 -5.29 -6.03
N VAL A 210 2.28 -6.05 -5.13
CA VAL A 210 2.28 -7.52 -5.24
C VAL A 210 0.92 -8.09 -4.89
N SER A 211 0.44 -7.88 -3.66
CA SER A 211 -0.87 -8.33 -3.17
C SER A 211 -2.03 -7.54 -3.78
N SER A 212 -1.80 -6.28 -4.17
CA SER A 212 -2.82 -5.41 -4.79
C SER A 212 -4.09 -5.25 -3.92
N HIS A 213 -3.91 -4.93 -2.64
CA HIS A 213 -5.02 -4.60 -1.74
C HIS A 213 -5.68 -3.27 -2.12
N ASN A 214 -7.01 -3.21 -2.11
CA ASN A 214 -7.75 -2.01 -2.51
C ASN A 214 -7.44 -0.76 -1.67
N ASP A 215 -6.85 -0.92 -0.48
CA ASP A 215 -6.22 0.13 0.31
C ASP A 215 -5.22 0.98 -0.49
N MET A 216 -4.50 0.39 -1.44
CA MET A 216 -3.59 1.10 -2.34
C MET A 216 -4.32 2.03 -3.31
N VAL A 217 -5.52 1.64 -3.76
CA VAL A 217 -6.38 2.48 -4.60
C VAL A 217 -6.88 3.67 -3.77
N ALA A 218 -7.38 3.41 -2.55
CA ALA A 218 -7.80 4.46 -1.63
C ALA A 218 -6.66 5.44 -1.31
N LEU A 219 -5.47 4.91 -1.01
CA LEU A 219 -4.25 5.69 -0.77
C LEU A 219 -3.87 6.53 -1.99
N SER A 220 -3.99 6.00 -3.20
CA SER A 220 -3.68 6.73 -4.42
C SER A 220 -4.62 7.93 -4.62
N PHE A 221 -5.93 7.75 -4.44
CA PHE A 221 -6.90 8.86 -4.46
C PHE A 221 -6.58 9.92 -3.38
N ALA A 222 -6.19 9.48 -2.18
CA ALA A 222 -5.73 10.37 -1.13
C ALA A 222 -4.49 11.19 -1.56
N ILE A 223 -3.46 10.56 -2.14
CA ILE A 223 -2.26 11.25 -2.61
C ILE A 223 -2.57 12.25 -3.74
N ILE A 224 -3.41 11.85 -4.72
CA ILE A 224 -3.84 12.73 -5.81
C ILE A 224 -4.62 13.92 -5.22
N GLY A 225 -5.51 13.68 -4.26
CA GLY A 225 -6.26 14.75 -3.58
C GLY A 225 -5.35 15.73 -2.85
N ILE A 226 -4.33 15.21 -2.14
CA ILE A 226 -3.30 16.02 -1.49
C ILE A 226 -2.55 16.89 -2.52
N TYR A 227 -2.19 16.34 -3.68
CA TYR A 227 -1.58 17.13 -4.75
C TYR A 227 -2.43 18.33 -5.15
N PHE A 228 -3.74 18.14 -5.36
CA PHE A 228 -4.63 19.25 -5.69
C PHE A 228 -4.78 20.25 -4.54
N LEU A 229 -4.79 19.81 -3.28
CA LEU A 229 -4.76 20.72 -2.13
C LEU A 229 -3.51 21.60 -2.15
N TYR A 230 -2.32 21.05 -2.41
CA TYR A 230 -1.07 21.83 -2.50
C TYR A 230 -1.05 22.80 -3.69
N LYS A 231 -1.88 22.55 -4.71
CA LYS A 231 -2.09 23.44 -5.87
C LYS A 231 -3.25 24.42 -5.68
N ASN A 232 -3.77 24.60 -4.47
CA ASN A 232 -4.92 25.44 -4.13
C ASN A 232 -6.23 25.06 -4.84
N LYS A 233 -6.31 23.85 -5.40
CA LYS A 233 -7.51 23.32 -6.06
C LYS A 233 -8.34 22.52 -5.06
N ASN A 234 -8.79 23.18 -3.99
CA ASN A 234 -9.42 22.53 -2.84
C ASN A 234 -10.64 21.68 -3.20
N LYS A 235 -11.52 22.16 -4.09
CA LYS A 235 -12.70 21.41 -4.56
C LYS A 235 -12.31 20.03 -5.12
N TRP A 236 -11.33 20.00 -6.03
CA TRP A 236 -10.83 18.76 -6.62
C TRP A 236 -10.15 17.86 -5.59
N GLY A 237 -9.38 18.44 -4.67
CA GLY A 237 -8.79 17.70 -3.55
C GLY A 237 -9.84 16.98 -2.69
N ARG A 238 -10.93 17.68 -2.34
CA ARG A 238 -12.03 17.10 -1.54
C ARG A 238 -12.81 16.02 -2.29
N ILE A 239 -13.07 16.21 -3.59
CA ILE A 239 -13.71 15.17 -4.42
C ILE A 239 -12.88 13.88 -4.40
N LEU A 240 -11.57 13.98 -4.60
CA LEU A 240 -10.68 12.82 -4.58
C LEU A 240 -10.61 12.16 -3.19
N PHE A 241 -10.72 12.93 -2.12
CA PHE A 241 -10.84 12.36 -0.77
C PHE A 241 -12.17 11.63 -0.55
N LEU A 242 -13.28 12.13 -1.09
CA LEU A 242 -14.56 11.41 -1.06
C LEU A 242 -14.47 10.10 -1.85
N LEU A 243 -13.76 10.08 -2.98
CA LEU A 243 -13.51 8.84 -3.73
C LEU A 243 -12.66 7.85 -2.93
N SER A 244 -11.62 8.33 -2.23
CA SER A 244 -10.82 7.51 -1.29
C SER A 244 -11.68 6.89 -0.18
N LEU A 245 -12.54 7.71 0.43
CA LEU A 245 -13.51 7.32 1.46
C LEU A 245 -14.52 6.29 0.95
N GLY A 246 -15.04 6.48 -0.25
CA GLY A 246 -15.98 5.58 -0.91
C GLY A 246 -15.38 4.26 -1.39
N ILE A 247 -14.06 4.05 -1.27
CA ILE A 247 -13.41 2.75 -1.42
C ILE A 247 -13.38 2.05 -0.07
N LYS A 248 -12.85 2.73 0.95
CA LYS A 248 -12.71 2.21 2.31
C LYS A 248 -12.79 3.35 3.32
N TYR A 249 -13.71 3.21 4.28
CA TYR A 249 -13.97 4.19 5.32
C TYR A 249 -12.76 4.50 6.20
N LEU A 250 -11.77 3.60 6.22
CA LEU A 250 -10.50 3.79 6.92
C LEU A 250 -9.77 5.08 6.51
N SER A 251 -10.02 5.62 5.32
CA SER A 251 -9.41 6.87 4.84
C SER A 251 -10.07 8.17 5.34
N PHE A 252 -11.10 8.08 6.19
CA PHE A 252 -11.87 9.23 6.71
C PHE A 252 -11.01 10.40 7.24
N PRO A 253 -9.96 10.19 8.05
CA PRO A 253 -9.16 11.29 8.57
C PRO A 253 -8.46 12.11 7.48
N VAL A 254 -8.11 11.48 6.35
CA VAL A 254 -7.46 12.16 5.22
C VAL A 254 -8.39 13.24 4.62
N PHE A 255 -9.70 13.03 4.68
CA PHE A 255 -10.67 13.98 4.17
C PHE A 255 -10.53 15.37 4.79
N PHE A 256 -10.09 15.48 6.04
CA PHE A 256 -9.97 16.75 6.76
C PHE A 256 -8.60 17.40 6.68
N VAL A 257 -7.64 16.76 6.01
CA VAL A 257 -6.28 17.28 5.86
C VAL A 257 -6.28 18.63 5.15
N ARG A 258 -5.32 19.48 5.53
CA ARG A 258 -5.18 20.85 5.01
C ARG A 258 -3.73 21.05 4.51
N ALA A 259 -3.54 21.43 3.24
CA ALA A 259 -2.21 21.64 2.63
C ALA A 259 -1.53 23.00 2.95
N PRO A 260 -0.25 23.05 3.37
CA PRO A 260 0.45 24.26 3.84
C PRO A 260 0.17 25.55 3.05
N ILE A 261 0.15 26.72 3.72
CA ILE A 261 -0.17 27.98 3.06
C ILE A 261 0.80 28.21 1.88
N PRO A 262 0.32 28.51 0.66
CA PRO A 262 1.17 28.80 -0.48
C PRO A 262 2.12 29.95 -0.16
N LYS A 263 3.40 29.82 -0.55
CA LYS A 263 4.38 30.90 -0.40
C LYS A 263 3.90 32.23 -1.02
N GLY A 264 3.08 32.18 -2.07
CA GLY A 264 2.46 33.36 -2.69
C GLY A 264 1.33 34.01 -1.87
N PHE A 265 0.49 33.24 -1.18
CA PHE A 265 -0.47 33.81 -0.21
C PHE A 265 0.25 34.32 1.03
N LEU A 266 1.36 33.69 1.43
CA LEU A 266 2.25 34.24 2.44
C LEU A 266 2.96 35.52 1.99
N SER A 267 3.19 35.73 0.68
CA SER A 267 3.76 36.97 0.13
C SER A 267 2.71 38.06 -0.01
N PHE A 268 1.48 37.71 -0.39
CA PHE A 268 0.30 38.58 -0.36
C PHE A 268 -0.04 39.02 1.07
N LEU A 269 -0.07 38.06 2.00
CA LEU A 269 -0.13 38.36 3.43
C LEU A 269 1.08 39.18 3.84
N LYS A 270 2.31 38.95 3.35
CA LYS A 270 3.47 39.81 3.63
C LYS A 270 3.26 41.26 3.17
N ASN A 271 2.66 41.46 2.00
CA ASN A 271 2.30 42.77 1.46
C ASN A 271 1.19 43.45 2.29
N ILE A 272 0.20 42.71 2.79
CA ILE A 272 -0.80 43.23 3.74
C ILE A 272 -0.18 43.43 5.15
N LYS A 273 0.79 42.60 5.51
CA LYS A 273 1.45 42.51 6.82
C LYS A 273 2.49 43.59 7.06
N ASN A 274 3.03 44.21 6.00
CA ASN A 274 3.76 45.48 6.13
C ASN A 274 2.87 46.61 6.66
N LYS A 275 1.54 46.41 6.74
CA LYS A 275 0.61 47.42 7.26
C LYS A 275 0.04 47.10 8.65
N ILE A 276 -0.16 45.83 9.08
CA ILE A 276 -1.01 45.55 10.28
C ILE A 276 -0.60 44.37 11.22
N LEU A 277 0.32 43.43 10.90
CA LEU A 277 0.46 42.22 11.77
C LEU A 277 1.90 41.80 12.15
N ASN A 278 2.12 41.61 13.46
CA ASN A 278 3.37 41.12 14.07
C ASN A 278 3.82 39.73 13.56
N HIS A 279 5.12 39.45 13.71
CA HIS A 279 5.78 38.21 13.23
C HIS A 279 5.21 36.92 13.86
N SER A 280 4.55 36.99 15.03
CA SER A 280 4.04 35.87 15.84
C SER A 280 2.87 35.08 15.23
N SER A 281 2.04 35.69 14.38
CA SER A 281 0.82 35.06 13.82
C SER A 281 1.10 34.01 12.74
N LYS A 282 2.19 34.16 11.97
CA LYS A 282 2.59 33.23 10.91
C LYS A 282 3.10 31.89 11.49
N THR A 283 3.92 31.99 12.54
CA THR A 283 4.39 30.84 13.32
C THR A 283 3.26 30.13 14.05
N LEU A 284 2.21 30.85 14.48
CA LEU A 284 1.04 30.26 15.12
C LEU A 284 0.19 29.43 14.13
N LEU A 285 -0.13 29.96 12.95
CA LEU A 285 -0.97 29.25 11.96
C LEU A 285 -0.29 27.99 11.40
N ASP A 286 1.01 28.06 11.12
CA ASP A 286 1.78 26.87 10.69
C ASP A 286 1.87 25.83 11.83
N ARG A 287 2.00 26.25 13.10
CA ARG A 287 1.93 25.35 14.27
C ARG A 287 0.54 24.73 14.44
N LEU A 288 -0.53 25.51 14.41
CA LEU A 288 -1.92 25.04 14.57
C LEU A 288 -2.30 24.03 13.49
N ARG A 289 -1.86 24.24 12.25
CA ARG A 289 -2.13 23.32 11.14
C ARG A 289 -1.30 22.04 11.21
N ASN A 290 -0.03 22.15 11.60
CA ASN A 290 0.78 20.96 11.84
C ASN A 290 0.17 20.13 12.99
N ASN A 291 -0.32 20.79 14.04
CA ASN A 291 -1.06 20.14 15.13
C ASN A 291 -2.35 19.46 14.61
N GLN A 292 -3.11 20.08 13.69
CA GLN A 292 -4.28 19.44 13.10
C GLN A 292 -3.91 18.18 12.29
N ASN A 293 -2.90 18.24 11.41
CA ASN A 293 -2.50 17.07 10.64
C ASN A 293 -1.93 15.95 11.53
N VAL A 294 -1.28 16.30 12.65
CA VAL A 294 -0.86 15.35 13.70
C VAL A 294 -2.09 14.72 14.38
N MET A 295 -3.12 15.51 14.71
CA MET A 295 -4.36 14.98 15.28
C MET A 295 -5.09 14.05 14.30
N LEU A 296 -5.14 14.39 13.00
CA LEU A 296 -5.74 13.54 11.97
C LEU A 296 -4.95 12.24 11.77
N PHE A 297 -3.63 12.30 11.87
CA PHE A 297 -2.78 11.11 11.86
C PHE A 297 -3.01 10.23 13.09
N ALA A 298 -3.14 10.83 14.29
CA ALA A 298 -3.50 10.11 15.50
C ALA A 298 -4.89 9.47 15.41
N LEU A 299 -5.86 10.19 14.81
CA LEU A 299 -7.19 9.65 14.52
C LEU A 299 -7.11 8.47 13.54
N GLN A 300 -6.29 8.56 12.49
CA GLN A 300 -6.05 7.46 11.56
C GLN A 300 -5.50 6.23 12.27
N ILE A 301 -4.53 6.40 13.17
CA ILE A 301 -4.03 5.30 14.02
C ILE A 301 -5.17 4.76 14.90
N GLY A 302 -5.95 5.63 15.53
CA GLY A 302 -7.09 5.23 16.37
C GLY A 302 -8.12 4.37 15.63
N ILE A 303 -8.48 4.75 14.40
CA ILE A 303 -9.39 3.96 13.56
C ILE A 303 -8.75 2.61 13.16
N ILE A 304 -7.46 2.60 12.77
CA ILE A 304 -6.75 1.36 12.46
C ILE A 304 -6.73 0.43 13.67
N LEU A 305 -6.44 0.97 14.87
CA LEU A 305 -6.47 0.20 16.11
C LEU A 305 -7.86 -0.33 16.41
N TYR A 306 -8.90 0.49 16.30
CA TYR A 306 -10.29 0.06 16.48
C TYR A 306 -10.66 -1.10 15.54
N VAL A 307 -10.39 -0.97 14.24
CA VAL A 307 -10.64 -2.04 13.26
C VAL A 307 -9.79 -3.28 13.56
N SER A 308 -8.58 -3.09 14.07
CA SER A 308 -7.68 -4.19 14.48
C SER A 308 -8.13 -4.90 15.76
N PHE A 309 -8.89 -4.24 16.63
CA PHE A 309 -9.46 -4.82 17.85
C PHE A 309 -10.82 -5.47 17.62
N VAL A 310 -11.66 -4.88 16.77
CA VAL A 310 -13.01 -5.39 16.45
C VAL A 310 -12.94 -6.49 15.38
N GLY A 311 -11.98 -6.39 14.48
CA GLY A 311 -11.66 -7.42 13.49
C GLY A 311 -10.27 -7.99 13.70
N GLU A 312 -9.68 -8.49 12.62
CA GLU A 312 -8.30 -9.00 12.62
C GLU A 312 -7.34 -7.92 12.14
N ILE A 313 -6.21 -7.73 12.84
CA ILE A 313 -5.16 -6.80 12.40
C ILE A 313 -4.50 -7.31 11.12
N GLN A 314 -4.45 -6.44 10.09
CA GLN A 314 -3.84 -6.77 8.82
C GLN A 314 -2.77 -5.75 8.41
N PRO A 315 -1.61 -6.19 7.86
CA PRO A 315 -0.53 -5.30 7.42
C PRO A 315 -0.96 -4.18 6.47
N TRP A 316 -1.88 -4.48 5.53
CA TRP A 316 -2.32 -3.51 4.52
C TRP A 316 -3.16 -2.35 5.09
N TYR A 317 -3.76 -2.47 6.28
CA TYR A 317 -4.48 -1.35 6.92
C TYR A 317 -3.57 -0.14 7.17
N PHE A 318 -2.27 -0.37 7.31
CA PHE A 318 -1.28 0.66 7.58
C PHE A 318 -0.79 1.39 6.32
N LEU A 319 -1.20 0.96 5.11
CA LEU A 319 -0.95 1.70 3.88
C LEU A 319 -1.51 3.14 3.97
N GLY A 320 -2.67 3.32 4.60
CA GLY A 320 -3.29 4.63 4.80
C GLY A 320 -2.41 5.64 5.55
N LEU A 321 -1.50 5.18 6.42
CA LEU A 321 -0.56 6.07 7.12
C LEU A 321 0.39 6.79 6.14
N LEU A 322 0.71 6.16 5.01
CA LEU A 322 1.61 6.74 4.01
C LEU A 322 0.98 7.92 3.27
N ALA A 323 -0.35 8.11 3.33
CA ALA A 323 -1.02 9.32 2.85
C ALA A 323 -0.49 10.58 3.56
N PHE A 324 -0.03 10.44 4.80
CA PHE A 324 0.47 11.55 5.61
C PHE A 324 1.93 11.89 5.33
N THR A 325 2.61 11.19 4.41
CA THR A 325 4.02 11.46 4.05
C THR A 325 4.30 12.94 3.75
N PRO A 326 3.47 13.67 2.98
CA PRO A 326 3.70 15.10 2.72
C PRO A 326 3.70 16.01 3.95
N PHE A 327 3.10 15.56 5.06
CA PHE A 327 2.95 16.34 6.29
C PHE A 327 3.88 15.87 7.40
N LEU A 328 4.06 14.54 7.53
CA LEU A 328 4.71 13.88 8.65
C LEU A 328 5.88 12.98 8.20
N SER A 329 6.55 13.30 7.09
CA SER A 329 7.62 12.48 6.52
C SER A 329 8.71 12.08 7.51
N GLU A 330 9.12 12.94 8.44
CA GLU A 330 10.13 12.61 9.45
C GLU A 330 9.61 11.60 10.49
N PHE A 331 8.34 11.71 10.88
CA PHE A 331 7.71 10.78 11.81
C PHE A 331 7.49 9.42 11.14
N ILE A 332 6.96 9.40 9.92
CA ILE A 332 6.78 8.16 9.15
C ILE A 332 8.11 7.44 8.92
N ASN A 333 9.21 8.19 8.69
CA ASN A 333 10.55 7.61 8.59
C ASN A 333 11.06 6.95 9.89
N LYS A 334 10.43 7.21 11.03
CA LYS A 334 10.78 6.57 12.31
C LYS A 334 9.95 5.31 12.57
N LEU A 335 8.90 5.05 11.80
CA LEU A 335 8.05 3.84 11.92
C LEU A 335 8.62 2.61 11.17
N TRP A 336 9.87 2.67 10.72
CA TRP A 336 10.47 1.62 9.90
C TRP A 336 10.52 0.24 10.58
N ILE A 337 10.83 0.22 11.88
CA ILE A 337 10.83 -1.03 12.67
C ILE A 337 9.42 -1.62 12.70
N PHE A 338 8.41 -0.78 12.89
CA PHE A 338 7.02 -1.23 12.91
C PHE A 338 6.57 -1.75 11.53
N PHE A 339 6.85 -1.02 10.44
CA PHE A 339 6.52 -1.49 9.09
C PHE A 339 7.25 -2.78 8.72
N PHE A 340 8.48 -2.97 9.20
CA PHE A 340 9.21 -4.22 9.04
C PHE A 340 8.47 -5.36 9.77
N GLY A 341 8.07 -5.12 11.03
CA GLY A 341 7.23 -6.01 11.83
C GLY A 341 5.96 -6.47 11.13
N LEU A 342 5.25 -5.54 10.48
CA LEU A 342 4.04 -5.85 9.70
C LEU A 342 4.33 -6.85 8.58
N LEU A 343 5.41 -6.66 7.82
CA LEU A 343 5.73 -7.54 6.70
C LEU A 343 6.30 -8.89 7.14
N ILE A 344 7.05 -8.95 8.24
CA ILE A 344 7.51 -10.25 8.76
C ILE A 344 6.42 -11.01 9.53
N SER A 345 5.31 -10.37 9.87
CA SER A 345 4.17 -11.01 10.52
C SER A 345 3.51 -12.11 9.67
N TYR A 346 3.80 -12.17 8.37
CA TYR A 346 3.46 -13.29 7.49
C TYR A 346 4.28 -14.57 7.77
N TYR A 347 5.21 -14.55 8.74
CA TYR A 347 5.97 -15.73 9.16
C TYR A 347 5.11 -16.99 9.35
N PRO A 348 4.01 -16.98 10.12
CA PRO A 348 3.24 -18.19 10.37
C PRO A 348 2.62 -18.75 9.08
N TYR A 349 2.13 -17.86 8.21
CA TYR A 349 1.54 -18.23 6.92
C TYR A 349 2.55 -18.87 5.98
N ILE A 350 3.75 -18.30 5.88
CA ILE A 350 4.79 -18.83 4.97
C ILE A 350 5.41 -20.11 5.56
N ARG A 351 5.78 -20.10 6.86
CA ARG A 351 6.52 -21.19 7.51
C ARG A 351 5.66 -22.40 7.87
N PHE A 352 4.40 -22.18 8.26
CA PHE A 352 3.50 -23.24 8.72
C PHE A 352 2.28 -23.44 7.81
N GLY A 353 2.05 -22.53 6.86
CA GLY A 353 0.96 -22.62 5.89
C GLY A 353 -0.36 -22.13 6.44
N GLY A 354 -1.07 -21.31 5.65
CA GLY A 354 -2.46 -20.94 5.93
C GLY A 354 -2.67 -20.04 7.16
N TRP A 355 -3.92 -19.63 7.34
CA TRP A 355 -4.45 -18.94 8.52
C TRP A 355 -5.54 -19.79 9.20
N ASP A 356 -5.38 -21.11 9.13
CA ASP A 356 -6.33 -22.15 9.50
C ASP A 356 -6.38 -22.45 11.00
N THR A 357 -5.41 -21.96 11.79
CA THR A 357 -5.39 -22.15 13.25
C THR A 357 -5.27 -20.82 13.98
N VAL A 358 -5.91 -20.76 15.15
CA VAL A 358 -5.88 -19.59 16.05
C VAL A 358 -4.44 -19.28 16.48
N ASP A 359 -3.59 -20.30 16.69
CA ASP A 359 -2.18 -20.11 17.07
C ASP A 359 -1.37 -19.37 16.00
N LYS A 360 -1.59 -19.67 14.71
CA LYS A 360 -0.91 -18.96 13.60
C LYS A 360 -1.32 -17.49 13.57
N VAL A 361 -2.60 -17.20 13.78
CA VAL A 361 -3.14 -15.84 13.84
C VAL A 361 -2.59 -15.10 15.08
N ASN A 362 -2.57 -15.75 16.25
CA ASN A 362 -1.99 -15.20 17.47
C ASN A 362 -0.49 -14.90 17.31
N LEU A 363 0.26 -15.77 16.63
CA LEU A 363 1.68 -15.54 16.37
C LEU A 363 1.91 -14.33 15.46
N LYS A 364 1.08 -14.14 14.43
CA LYS A 364 1.07 -12.91 13.62
C LYS A 364 0.84 -11.68 14.50
N HIS A 365 -0.19 -11.70 15.35
CA HIS A 365 -0.51 -10.60 16.26
C HIS A 365 0.64 -10.29 17.21
N LEU A 366 1.25 -11.32 17.80
CA LEU A 366 2.39 -11.20 18.70
C LEU A 366 3.58 -10.53 18.00
N ILE A 367 3.92 -10.94 16.78
CA ILE A 367 4.99 -10.30 15.99
C ILE A 367 4.70 -8.81 15.80
N ILE A 368 3.47 -8.44 15.40
CA ILE A 368 3.10 -7.04 15.18
C ILE A 368 3.23 -6.23 16.49
N ILE A 369 2.73 -6.76 17.61
CA ILE A 369 2.79 -6.11 18.93
C ILE A 369 4.24 -5.93 19.40
N ILE A 370 5.09 -6.95 19.24
CA ILE A 370 6.51 -6.87 19.60
C ILE A 370 7.20 -5.75 18.81
N PHE A 371 7.04 -5.72 17.49
CA PHE A 371 7.70 -4.70 16.67
C PHE A 371 7.13 -3.30 16.86
N PHE A 372 5.85 -3.19 17.24
CA PHE A 372 5.28 -1.93 17.72
C PHE A 372 5.94 -1.48 19.03
N GLY A 373 6.08 -2.37 20.02
CA GLY A 373 6.77 -2.09 21.28
C GLY A 373 8.23 -1.68 21.10
N ILE A 374 8.98 -2.36 20.22
CA ILE A 374 10.37 -1.99 19.88
C ILE A 374 10.40 -0.60 19.23
N ASN A 375 9.43 -0.28 18.37
CA ASN A 375 9.35 1.05 17.75
C ASN A 375 9.05 2.16 18.77
N LEU A 376 8.20 1.90 19.77
CA LEU A 376 7.96 2.82 20.89
C LEU A 376 9.21 3.02 21.74
N LEU A 377 9.95 1.95 22.05
CA LEU A 377 11.22 2.04 22.76
C LEU A 377 12.24 2.88 21.98
N TYR A 378 12.31 2.69 20.65
CA TYR A 378 13.13 3.53 19.78
C TYR A 378 12.75 5.02 19.87
N PHE A 379 11.46 5.35 19.86
CA PHE A 379 11.00 6.72 20.06
C PHE A 379 11.41 7.30 21.42
N PHE A 380 11.25 6.51 22.49
CA PHE A 380 11.63 6.89 23.84
C PHE A 380 13.13 7.22 23.89
N LEU A 381 14.01 6.30 23.49
CA LEU A 381 15.46 6.50 23.48
C LEU A 381 15.89 7.71 22.62
N TYR A 382 15.26 7.88 21.46
CA TYR A 382 15.51 9.03 20.60
C TYR A 382 15.16 10.36 21.28
N TYR A 383 14.03 10.43 21.98
CA TYR A 383 13.62 11.62 22.73
C TYR A 383 14.60 11.96 23.87
N PHE A 384 15.05 10.96 24.64
CA PHE A 384 16.04 11.18 25.71
C PHE A 384 17.38 11.68 25.18
N ARG A 385 17.84 11.16 24.04
CA ARG A 385 19.07 11.63 23.39
C ARG A 385 18.96 13.10 22.97
N LEU A 386 17.81 13.54 22.46
CA LEU A 386 17.59 14.95 22.11
C LEU A 386 17.57 15.88 23.33
N LYS A 387 17.07 15.42 24.48
CA LYS A 387 17.14 16.19 25.74
C LYS A 387 18.58 16.38 26.22
N LYS A 388 19.40 15.32 26.19
CA LYS A 388 20.82 15.38 26.59
C LYS A 388 21.71 16.26 25.71
N VAL A 389 21.32 16.53 24.47
CA VAL A 389 22.06 17.42 23.55
C VAL A 389 21.65 18.89 23.71
N LYS A 390 20.52 19.14 24.39
CA LYS A 390 19.96 20.49 24.61
C LYS A 390 20.18 21.02 26.04
N ALA A 391 20.49 20.13 26.98
CA ALA A 391 21.08 20.47 28.27
C ALA A 391 22.59 20.52 28.12
#